data_AF-A0A966PGG3-F1
#
_entry.id   AF-A0A966PGG3-F1
#
_cell.length_a   1.000
_cell.length_b   1.000
_cell.length_c   1.000
_cell.angle_alpha   90.00
_cell.angle_beta   90.00
_cell.angle_gamma   90.00
#
_symmetry.space_group_name_H-M   'P 1'
#
loop_
_entity.id
_entity.type
_entity.pdbx_description
1 polymer ?
#
loop_
_entity_poly.entity_id
_entity_poly.type
_entity_poly.pdbx_seq_one_letter_code
_entity_poly.pdbx_strand_id
1 'polypeptide(L)'
;MSRLSIWGVEGIGEISAQDQLGEIIADSCRQEPNGPLLDNDILVVTQKIVSKAEGRLVPIDASDPLSHKQLVEQEAVRIVRRRGDLIITETKHGFVCANSGIDLSNIEKGYAALLPIDSDKSARR
;
A
#
# COMPACT_ATOMS: atom_id res chain seq x y z
N MET A 1 15.19 -30.41 9.59
CA MET A 1 13.90 -29.68 9.56
C MET A 1 14.25 -28.21 9.37
N SER A 2 13.63 -27.52 8.42
CA SER A 2 13.78 -26.07 8.25
C SER A 2 12.98 -25.34 9.33
N ARG A 3 13.56 -24.27 9.90
CA ARG A 3 12.91 -23.40 10.88
C ARG A 3 12.49 -22.10 10.19
N LEU A 4 11.28 -21.63 10.46
CA LEU A 4 10.76 -20.34 10.02
C LEU A 4 10.62 -19.41 11.23
N SER A 5 11.05 -18.16 11.08
CA SER A 5 10.88 -17.08 12.06
C SER A 5 10.24 -15.89 11.36
N ILE A 6 9.30 -15.21 12.02
CA ILE A 6 8.58 -14.04 11.49
C ILE A 6 8.40 -13.05 12.63
N TRP A 7 8.73 -11.78 12.40
CA TRP A 7 8.51 -10.68 13.33
C TRP A 7 8.17 -9.39 12.56
N GLY A 8 7.65 -8.40 13.26
CA GLY A 8 7.37 -7.08 12.69
C GLY A 8 8.61 -6.18 12.75
N VAL A 9 8.78 -5.31 11.75
CA VAL A 9 9.79 -4.25 11.80
C VAL A 9 9.22 -3.07 12.56
N GLU A 10 9.82 -2.77 13.72
CA GLU A 10 9.38 -1.69 14.61
C GLU A 10 10.19 -0.40 14.41
N GLY A 11 9.69 0.73 14.90
CA GLY A 11 10.41 2.00 14.91
C GLY A 11 10.37 2.81 13.61
N ILE A 12 9.66 2.34 12.58
CA ILE A 12 9.39 3.14 11.37
C ILE A 12 8.28 4.15 11.68
N GLY A 13 8.55 5.44 11.43
CA GLY A 13 7.62 6.54 11.62
C GLY A 13 6.57 6.67 10.50
N GLU A 14 5.85 7.80 10.51
CA GLU A 14 4.90 8.11 9.45
C GLU A 14 5.64 8.37 8.13
N ILE A 15 5.24 7.67 7.06
CA ILE A 15 5.81 7.81 5.74
C ILE A 15 5.12 8.93 4.96
N SER A 16 5.90 9.80 4.34
CA SER A 16 5.46 10.92 3.53
C SER A 16 5.86 10.75 2.07
N ALA A 17 5.29 11.59 1.20
CA ALA A 17 5.66 11.60 -0.20
C ALA A 17 7.16 11.89 -0.37
N GLN A 18 7.81 11.16 -1.29
CA GLN A 18 9.23 11.24 -1.65
C GLN A 18 10.22 10.63 -0.64
N ASP A 19 9.73 10.07 0.48
CA ASP A 19 10.56 9.31 1.39
C ASP A 19 11.25 8.13 0.69
N GLN A 20 12.54 7.93 0.98
CA GLN A 20 13.31 6.79 0.49
C GLN A 20 12.98 5.54 1.31
N LEU A 21 11.83 4.94 1.04
CA LEU A 21 11.28 3.86 1.86
C LEU A 21 12.24 2.66 2.02
N GLY A 22 12.97 2.30 0.97
CA GLY A 22 13.96 1.22 1.02
C GLY A 22 15.09 1.51 2.01
N GLU A 23 15.62 2.74 2.00
CA GLU A 23 16.65 3.19 2.96
C GLU A 23 16.10 3.20 4.38
N ILE A 24 14.88 3.71 4.59
CA ILE A 24 14.23 3.74 5.91
C ILE A 24 14.08 2.32 6.48
N ILE A 25 13.61 1.36 5.68
CA ILE A 25 13.45 -0.03 6.12
C ILE A 25 14.82 -0.67 6.41
N ALA A 26 15.79 -0.50 5.51
CA ALA A 26 17.15 -1.03 5.71
C ALA A 26 17.79 -0.48 6.99
N ASP A 27 17.60 0.81 7.23
CA ASP A 27 18.08 1.51 8.42
C ASP A 27 17.46 0.98 9.72
N SER A 28 16.15 0.71 9.70
CA SER A 28 15.42 0.12 10.82
C SER A 28 15.83 -1.32 11.11
N CYS A 29 16.33 -2.05 10.12
CA CYS A 29 16.74 -3.46 10.27
C CYS A 29 18.24 -3.66 10.50
N ARG A 30 19.02 -2.60 10.79
CA ARG A 30 20.48 -2.74 11.02
C ARG A 30 20.84 -3.55 12.26
N GLN A 31 19.97 -3.58 13.27
CA GLN A 31 20.25 -4.16 14.59
C GLN A 31 18.99 -4.83 15.16
N GLU A 32 19.19 -5.63 16.20
CA GLU A 32 18.12 -6.20 17.01
C GLU A 32 17.20 -5.09 17.57
N PRO A 33 15.87 -5.30 17.63
CA PRO A 33 15.17 -6.57 17.38
C PRO A 33 14.76 -6.81 15.91
N ASN A 34 15.03 -5.85 15.01
CA ASN A 34 14.52 -5.90 13.63
C ASN A 34 15.43 -6.68 12.67
N GLY A 35 16.71 -6.87 13.02
CA GLY A 35 17.70 -7.55 12.20
C GLY A 35 19.00 -7.85 12.97
N PRO A 36 20.16 -7.97 12.29
CA PRO A 36 20.40 -7.66 10.89
C PRO A 36 19.68 -8.60 9.92
N LEU A 37 19.26 -8.09 8.76
CA LEU A 37 18.76 -8.92 7.67
C LEU A 37 19.89 -9.80 7.12
N LEU A 38 19.54 -11.05 6.82
CA LEU A 38 20.44 -12.05 6.27
C LEU A 38 20.08 -12.34 4.81
N ASP A 39 21.02 -12.95 4.09
CA ASP A 39 20.77 -13.40 2.72
C ASP A 39 19.57 -14.35 2.67
N ASN A 40 18.66 -14.09 1.72
CA ASN A 40 17.40 -14.81 1.51
C ASN A 40 16.30 -14.53 2.54
N ASP A 41 16.47 -13.54 3.43
CA ASP A 41 15.34 -13.00 4.18
C ASP A 41 14.30 -12.35 3.26
N ILE A 42 13.04 -12.39 3.68
CA ILE A 42 11.92 -11.84 2.93
C ILE A 42 11.34 -10.66 3.70
N LEU A 43 11.40 -9.47 3.10
CA LEU A 43 10.67 -8.31 3.58
C LEU A 43 9.26 -8.30 2.98
N VAL A 44 8.25 -8.23 3.85
CA VAL A 44 6.85 -8.06 3.45
C VAL A 44 6.42 -6.65 3.78
N VAL A 45 6.23 -5.83 2.74
CA VAL A 45 5.88 -4.42 2.87
C VAL A 45 4.44 -4.22 2.45
N THR A 46 3.64 -3.57 3.29
CA THR A 46 2.25 -3.26 2.93
C THR A 46 2.20 -2.16 1.88
N GLN A 47 1.21 -2.24 0.98
CA GLN A 47 1.11 -1.30 -0.14
C GLN A 47 0.98 0.18 0.29
N LYS A 48 0.41 0.47 1.47
CA LYS A 48 0.06 1.82 1.90
C LYS A 48 1.29 2.72 2.08
N ILE A 49 2.34 2.21 2.72
CA ILE A 49 3.57 2.98 2.91
C ILE A 49 4.31 3.18 1.59
N VAL A 50 4.19 2.23 0.65
CA VAL A 50 4.69 2.40 -0.72
C VAL A 50 3.89 3.49 -1.44
N SER A 51 2.55 3.46 -1.37
CA SER A 51 1.68 4.49 -1.93
C SER A 51 1.97 5.88 -1.37
N LYS A 52 2.20 5.99 -0.05
CA LYS A 52 2.57 7.28 0.58
C LYS A 52 3.89 7.79 0.01
N ALA A 53 4.96 6.98 0.03
CA ALA A 53 6.27 7.33 -0.51
C ALA A 53 6.21 7.74 -1.99
N GLU A 54 5.36 7.08 -2.78
CA GLU A 54 5.16 7.37 -4.21
C GLU A 54 4.21 8.53 -4.51
N GLY A 55 3.67 9.22 -3.50
CA GLY A 55 2.73 10.33 -3.71
C GLY A 55 1.38 9.88 -4.30
N ARG A 56 0.94 8.66 -3.98
CA ARG A 56 -0.34 8.07 -4.43
C ARG A 56 -1.51 8.38 -3.48
N LEU A 57 -1.36 9.40 -2.63
CA LEU A 57 -2.48 9.97 -1.87
C LEU A 57 -3.17 11.05 -2.72
N VAL A 58 -4.46 10.86 -2.97
CA VAL A 58 -5.27 11.81 -3.75
C VAL A 58 -6.37 12.43 -2.91
N PRO A 59 -6.67 13.73 -3.07
CA PRO A 59 -7.70 14.39 -2.29
C PRO A 59 -9.10 13.87 -2.68
N ILE A 60 -9.98 13.77 -1.68
CA ILE A 60 -11.40 13.42 -1.81
C ILE A 60 -12.24 14.34 -0.93
N ASP A 61 -13.54 14.46 -1.24
CA ASP A 61 -14.47 15.15 -0.36
C ASP A 61 -14.75 14.29 0.88
N ALA A 62 -14.26 14.73 2.04
CA ALA A 62 -14.44 14.03 3.31
C ALA A 62 -15.87 14.11 3.88
N SER A 63 -16.73 14.97 3.32
CA SER A 63 -18.14 15.10 3.69
C SER A 63 -19.04 14.17 2.88
N ASP A 64 -18.59 13.71 1.72
CA ASP A 64 -19.29 12.76 0.86
C ASP A 64 -18.66 11.36 0.96
N PRO A 65 -19.35 10.37 1.56
CA PRO A 65 -18.85 8.99 1.64
C PRO A 65 -18.66 8.32 0.27
N LEU A 66 -19.24 8.87 -0.80
CA LEU A 66 -19.17 8.34 -2.16
C LEU A 66 -18.08 8.98 -3.02
N SER A 67 -17.39 10.02 -2.53
CA SER A 67 -16.42 10.81 -3.30
C SER A 67 -15.29 9.97 -3.90
N HIS A 68 -14.88 8.90 -3.22
CA HIS A 68 -13.85 7.97 -3.71
C HIS A 68 -14.33 7.03 -4.84
N LYS A 69 -15.65 6.86 -5.08
CA LYS A 69 -16.16 5.90 -6.08
C LYS A 69 -15.72 6.25 -7.50
N GLN A 70 -15.56 7.52 -7.83
CA GLN A 70 -15.03 7.93 -9.13
C GLN A 70 -13.59 7.45 -9.33
N LEU A 71 -12.77 7.48 -8.28
CA LEU A 71 -11.39 6.97 -8.31
C LEU A 71 -11.39 5.44 -8.51
N VAL A 72 -12.30 4.72 -7.86
CA VAL A 72 -12.48 3.27 -8.05
C VAL A 72 -12.72 2.96 -9.52
N GLU A 73 -13.62 3.70 -10.17
CA GLU A 73 -13.92 3.46 -11.59
C GLU A 73 -12.76 3.84 -12.53
N GLN A 74 -11.96 4.85 -12.16
CA GLN A 74 -10.77 5.27 -12.92
C GLN A 74 -9.58 4.30 -12.80
N GLU A 75 -9.44 3.63 -11.65
CA GLU A 75 -8.37 2.65 -11.43
C GLU A 75 -8.76 1.22 -11.85
N ALA A 76 -10.05 0.99 -12.10
CA ALA A 76 -10.56 -0.25 -12.65
C ALA A 76 -10.32 -0.35 -14.18
N VAL A 77 -9.86 -1.51 -14.62
CA VAL A 77 -9.95 -1.93 -16.04
C VAL A 77 -11.38 -2.35 -16.36
N ARG A 78 -12.03 -3.04 -15.43
CA ARG A 78 -13.47 -3.36 -15.51
C ARG A 78 -14.08 -3.56 -14.14
N ILE A 79 -15.39 -3.36 -14.07
CA ILE A 79 -16.20 -3.72 -12.91
C ILE A 79 -16.63 -5.17 -13.05
N VAL A 80 -16.26 -6.01 -12.08
CA VAL A 80 -16.62 -7.43 -12.01
C VAL A 80 -18.00 -7.60 -11.39
N ARG A 81 -18.30 -6.85 -10.32
CA ARG A 81 -19.60 -6.92 -9.62
C ARG A 81 -19.87 -5.66 -8.80
N ARG A 82 -21.14 -5.31 -8.63
CA ARG A 82 -21.60 -4.34 -7.63
C ARG A 82 -22.50 -5.00 -6.60
N ARG A 83 -22.33 -4.66 -5.32
CA ARG A 83 -23.18 -5.13 -4.21
C ARG A 83 -23.31 -4.04 -3.16
N GLY A 84 -24.42 -3.31 -3.18
CA GLY A 84 -24.58 -2.12 -2.34
C GLY A 84 -23.48 -1.10 -2.67
N ASP A 85 -22.77 -0.63 -1.64
CA ASP A 85 -21.65 0.30 -1.82
C ASP A 85 -20.34 -0.36 -2.25
N LEU A 86 -20.24 -1.68 -2.19
CA LEU A 86 -19.05 -2.42 -2.58
C LEU A 86 -18.99 -2.60 -4.10
N ILE A 87 -17.84 -2.24 -4.67
CA ILE A 87 -17.53 -2.46 -6.09
C ILE A 87 -16.38 -3.45 -6.15
N ILE A 88 -16.58 -4.60 -6.79
CA ILE A 88 -15.49 -5.52 -7.11
C ILE A 88 -14.99 -5.18 -8.50
N THR A 89 -13.70 -4.91 -8.61
CA THR A 89 -13.05 -4.42 -9.83
C THR A 89 -11.82 -5.25 -10.16
N GLU A 90 -11.48 -5.33 -11.43
CA GLU A 90 -10.14 -5.73 -11.87
C GLU A 90 -9.28 -4.47 -12.04
N THR A 91 -8.14 -4.38 -11.37
CA THR A 91 -7.21 -3.24 -11.46
C THR A 91 -6.26 -3.38 -12.65
N LYS A 92 -5.54 -2.31 -12.99
CA LYS A 92 -4.49 -2.34 -14.04
C LYS A 92 -3.36 -3.35 -13.75
N HIS A 93 -3.19 -3.74 -12.49
CA HIS A 93 -2.25 -4.77 -12.05
C HIS A 93 -2.76 -6.20 -12.29
N GLY A 94 -4.04 -6.36 -12.62
CA GLY A 94 -4.72 -7.66 -12.72
C GLY A 94 -5.32 -8.16 -11.40
N PHE A 95 -5.33 -7.35 -10.33
CA PHE A 95 -5.98 -7.76 -9.08
C PHE A 95 -7.50 -7.67 -9.19
N VAL A 96 -8.20 -8.74 -8.83
CA VAL A 96 -9.64 -8.71 -8.61
C VAL A 96 -9.91 -8.46 -7.13
N CYS A 97 -10.26 -7.22 -6.80
CA CYS A 97 -10.40 -6.79 -5.40
C CYS A 97 -11.54 -5.77 -5.22
N ALA A 98 -11.85 -5.51 -3.95
CA ALA A 98 -12.78 -4.47 -3.56
C ALA A 98 -12.20 -3.08 -3.86
N ASN A 99 -13.03 -2.21 -4.42
CA ASN A 99 -12.79 -0.78 -4.62
C ASN A 99 -11.42 -0.47 -5.25
N SER A 100 -10.98 -1.31 -6.19
CA SER A 100 -9.67 -1.20 -6.86
C SER A 100 -8.46 -1.13 -5.92
N GLY A 101 -8.59 -1.64 -4.70
CA GLY A 101 -7.54 -1.58 -3.68
C GLY A 101 -7.32 -0.19 -3.09
N ILE A 102 -8.22 0.76 -3.36
CA ILE A 102 -8.22 2.08 -2.73
C ILE A 102 -8.47 1.93 -1.24
N ASP A 103 -7.60 2.54 -0.44
CA ASP A 103 -7.66 2.49 1.02
C ASP A 103 -7.94 3.88 1.60
N LEU A 104 -8.93 3.97 2.49
CA LEU A 104 -9.34 5.18 3.20
C LEU A 104 -8.91 5.20 4.67
N SER A 105 -8.36 4.08 5.16
CA SER A 105 -7.94 3.93 6.56
C SER A 105 -6.51 4.38 6.76
N ASN A 106 -6.14 4.77 7.99
CA ASN A 106 -4.77 5.13 8.40
C ASN A 106 -4.09 6.16 7.46
N ILE A 107 -4.88 7.08 6.95
CA ILE A 107 -4.47 8.24 6.15
C ILE A 107 -5.20 9.48 6.68
N GLU A 108 -4.68 10.65 6.33
CA GLU A 108 -5.31 11.92 6.67
C GLU A 108 -6.73 12.00 6.09
N LYS A 109 -7.67 12.56 6.87
CA LYS A 109 -9.05 12.74 6.44
C LYS A 109 -9.10 13.64 5.20
N GLY A 110 -9.88 13.24 4.20
CA GLY A 110 -9.96 13.97 2.93
C GLY A 110 -8.94 13.49 1.90
N TYR A 111 -8.27 12.37 2.14
CA TYR A 111 -7.46 11.68 1.14
C TYR A 111 -7.94 10.24 0.93
N ALA A 112 -7.53 9.67 -0.20
CA ALA A 112 -7.60 8.25 -0.52
C ALA A 112 -6.21 7.77 -0.96
N ALA A 113 -5.79 6.59 -0.50
CA ALA A 113 -4.57 5.95 -0.97
C ALA A 113 -4.88 5.05 -2.16
N LEU A 114 -4.33 5.37 -3.32
CA LEU A 114 -4.38 4.50 -4.50
C LEU A 114 -3.25 3.46 -4.42
N LEU A 115 -3.39 2.36 -5.18
CA LEU A 115 -2.29 1.40 -5.34
C LEU A 115 -1.03 2.12 -5.92
N PRO A 116 0.19 1.64 -5.60
CA PRO A 116 1.39 1.95 -6.39
C PRO A 116 1.12 1.75 -7.88
N ILE A 117 1.79 2.50 -8.76
CA ILE A 117 1.56 2.34 -10.21
C ILE A 117 2.16 1.03 -10.72
N ASP A 118 3.28 0.61 -10.14
CA ASP A 118 4.02 -0.60 -10.49
C ASP A 118 4.67 -1.18 -9.22
N SER A 119 3.90 -1.96 -8.46
CA SER A 119 4.34 -2.55 -7.19
C SER A 119 5.58 -3.45 -7.34
N ASP A 120 5.75 -4.11 -8.48
CA ASP A 120 6.89 -4.99 -8.74
C ASP A 120 8.16 -4.16 -8.93
N LYS A 121 8.07 -3.02 -9.62
CA LYS A 121 9.17 -2.06 -9.69
C LYS A 121 9.48 -1.47 -8.32
N SER A 122 8.46 -1.15 -7.52
CA SER A 122 8.64 -0.64 -6.16
C SER A 122 9.36 -1.63 -5.25
N ALA A 123 9.12 -2.94 -5.41
CA ALA A 123 9.79 -3.98 -4.64
C ALA A 123 11.25 -4.25 -5.04
N ARG A 124 11.67 -3.82 -6.24
CA ARG A 124 13.03 -4.02 -6.78
C ARG A 124 14.00 -2.87 -6.47
N ARG A 125 13.52 -1.76 -5.91
CA ARG A 125 14.32 -0.56 -5.58
C ARG A 125 14.40 -0.39 -4.06
#